data_AF-A0A1Y5PM49-F1
#
_entry.id   AF-A0A1Y5PM49-F1
#
_cell.length_a   1.000
_cell.length_b   1.000
_cell.length_c   1.000
_cell.angle_alpha   90.00
_cell.angle_beta   90.00
_cell.angle_gamma   90.00
#
_symmetry.space_group_name_H-M   'P 1'
#
loop_
_entity.id
_entity.type
_entity.pdbx_description
1 polymer ?
#
loop_
_entity_poly.entity_id
_entity_poly.type
_entity_poly.pdbx_seq_one_letter_code
_entity_poly.pdbx_strand_id
1 'polypeptide(L)'
;MPLGAALQGLTILAVIVIGSVLVGNLFGRLGQPRVLGPIVVGIVVGTALASLSESLRGEVIPLTSRQLLDAAGTAGLLLLMFAAGNELRRFGTLGDTSIGWRAAPCVLIPIGASLLAAWMFAARLGIPEHHDAYGWLFVGIALGITAVPVLVLIVKDLGIGLLPVAQVALRISVVTDGLAWILVTALVVISHATAMSPGTLAIGAALLVVVVFVIPRVVSRTDVLQQGSSLAVTMAVSALVGASATQLLGFHPAIGAVIAGFSFPAALGEASSGRGFNSVVNVLWPAFFVSIAMSVPLQALHDLVSWRGLACVGVLWIVAFVSKLGTGFVFGSISRWPWRQSAKLGVLLDCRGVTEIAIASVGFQARLISPFAFAMLCGLAVATTAITAPLYRWLGNDTSSARETPEVAAA
;
A
#
# COMPACT_ATOMS: atom_id res chain seq x y z
N MET A 1 0.73 15.85 -34.24
CA MET A 1 2.16 15.46 -34.11
C MET A 1 2.32 14.61 -32.84
N PRO A 2 2.97 13.44 -32.90
CA PRO A 2 3.11 12.53 -31.75
C PRO A 2 3.80 13.18 -30.54
N LEU A 3 4.69 14.15 -30.77
CA LEU A 3 5.33 14.93 -29.70
C LEU A 3 4.32 15.78 -28.90
N GLY A 4 3.28 16.31 -29.55
CA GLY A 4 2.23 17.10 -28.89
C GLY A 4 1.40 16.26 -27.91
N ALA A 5 1.03 15.04 -28.31
CA ALA A 5 0.30 14.11 -27.44
C ALA A 5 1.15 13.64 -26.26
N ALA A 6 2.44 13.36 -26.47
CA ALA A 6 3.35 13.02 -25.38
C ALA A 6 3.50 14.18 -24.38
N LEU A 7 3.63 15.42 -24.88
CA LEU A 7 3.67 16.63 -24.05
C LEU A 7 2.39 16.84 -23.25
N GLN A 8 1.21 16.58 -23.82
CA GLN A 8 -0.05 16.61 -23.06
C GLN A 8 -0.01 15.63 -21.87
N GLY A 9 0.46 14.39 -22.08
CA GLY A 9 0.62 13.42 -20.99
C GLY A 9 1.57 13.91 -19.90
N LEU A 10 2.71 14.50 -20.28
CA LEU A 10 3.66 15.09 -19.34
C LEU A 10 3.09 16.30 -18.60
N THR A 11 2.27 17.13 -19.26
CA THR A 11 1.61 18.27 -18.62
C THR A 11 0.60 17.81 -17.58
N ILE A 12 -0.17 16.75 -17.88
CA ILE A 12 -1.09 16.12 -16.92
C ILE A 12 -0.30 15.57 -15.73
N LEU A 13 0.80 14.86 -15.97
CA LEU A 13 1.69 14.40 -14.90
C LEU A 13 2.18 15.55 -14.02
N ALA A 14 2.62 16.66 -14.61
CA ALA A 14 3.07 17.84 -13.88
C ALA A 14 1.94 18.44 -13.02
N VAL A 15 0.73 18.58 -13.57
CA VAL A 15 -0.46 19.07 -12.84
C VAL A 15 -0.78 18.16 -11.66
N ILE A 16 -0.76 16.84 -11.86
CA ILE A 16 -1.03 15.87 -10.79
C ILE A 16 0.04 15.98 -9.69
N VAL A 17 1.33 16.06 -10.04
CA VAL A 17 2.41 16.18 -9.06
C VAL A 17 2.30 17.47 -8.26
N ILE A 18 2.07 18.61 -8.93
CA ILE A 18 1.88 19.90 -8.26
C ILE A 18 0.66 19.85 -7.33
N GLY A 19 -0.48 19.36 -7.84
CA GLY A 19 -1.69 19.20 -7.05
C GLY A 19 -1.47 18.31 -5.83
N SER A 20 -0.76 17.19 -6.01
CA SER A 20 -0.42 16.23 -4.95
C SER A 20 0.36 16.87 -3.81
N VAL A 21 1.34 17.73 -4.13
CA VAL A 21 2.13 18.48 -3.13
C VAL A 21 1.27 19.53 -2.43
N LEU A 22 0.47 20.29 -3.17
CA LEU A 22 -0.38 21.34 -2.61
C LEU A 22 -1.43 20.77 -1.65
N VAL A 23 -2.16 19.75 -2.10
CA VAL A 23 -3.19 19.08 -1.29
C VAL A 23 -2.56 18.31 -0.13
N GLY A 24 -1.41 17.66 -0.33
CA GLY A 24 -0.67 17.00 0.76
C GLY A 24 -0.24 17.98 1.85
N ASN A 25 0.23 19.17 1.48
CA ASN A 25 0.57 20.23 2.43
C ASN A 25 -0.67 20.80 3.14
N LEU A 26 -1.78 20.95 2.43
CA LEU A 26 -3.06 21.35 3.02
C LEU A 26 -3.52 20.33 4.07
N PHE A 27 -3.48 19.03 3.76
CA PHE A 27 -3.78 17.98 4.73
C PHE A 27 -2.85 18.02 5.94
N GLY A 28 -1.55 18.23 5.73
CA GLY A 28 -0.60 18.42 6.83
C GLY A 28 -1.00 19.56 7.77
N ARG A 29 -1.48 20.69 7.22
CA ARG A 29 -1.99 21.83 8.02
C ARG A 29 -3.28 21.49 8.78
N LEU A 30 -4.12 20.63 8.23
CA LEU A 30 -5.34 20.12 8.87
C LEU A 30 -5.07 18.97 9.85
N GLY A 31 -3.80 18.63 10.11
CA GLY A 31 -3.42 17.53 11.01
C GLY A 31 -3.67 16.14 10.44
N GLN A 32 -3.87 16.03 9.11
CA GLN A 32 -4.05 14.82 8.33
C GLN A 32 -2.73 14.33 7.70
N PRO A 33 -2.56 13.02 7.47
CA PRO A 33 -1.36 12.48 6.83
C PRO A 33 -1.14 13.05 5.41
N ARG A 34 0.06 13.57 5.13
CA ARG A 34 0.37 14.22 3.84
C ARG A 34 0.25 13.26 2.64
N VAL A 35 0.43 11.95 2.88
CA VAL A 35 0.32 10.88 1.87
C VAL A 35 -1.07 10.82 1.23
N LEU A 36 -2.11 11.36 1.88
CA LEU A 36 -3.45 11.44 1.32
C LEU A 36 -3.53 12.38 0.10
N GLY A 37 -2.64 13.38 -0.01
CA GLY A 37 -2.68 14.35 -1.11
C GLY A 37 -2.59 13.70 -2.49
N PRO A 38 -1.51 12.96 -2.79
CA PRO A 38 -1.37 12.23 -4.05
C PRO A 38 -2.50 11.25 -4.37
N ILE A 39 -3.03 10.56 -3.35
CA ILE A 39 -4.14 9.61 -3.51
C ILE A 39 -5.41 10.35 -3.95
N VAL A 40 -5.80 11.37 -3.19
CA VAL A 40 -7.01 12.15 -3.45
C VAL A 40 -6.93 12.88 -4.79
N VAL A 41 -5.79 13.54 -5.06
CA VAL A 41 -5.59 14.27 -6.32
C VAL A 41 -5.65 13.32 -7.50
N GLY A 42 -4.95 12.18 -7.43
CA GLY A 42 -4.96 11.22 -8.51
C GLY A 42 -6.34 10.59 -8.76
N ILE A 43 -7.08 10.24 -7.70
CA ILE A 43 -8.46 9.74 -7.84
C ILE A 43 -9.37 10.81 -8.46
N VAL A 44 -9.37 12.04 -7.93
CA VAL A 44 -10.21 13.13 -8.44
C VAL A 44 -9.90 13.46 -9.90
N VAL A 45 -8.62 13.61 -10.24
CA VAL A 45 -8.19 13.90 -11.62
C VAL A 45 -8.56 12.74 -12.54
N GLY A 46 -8.26 11.49 -12.16
CA GLY A 46 -8.59 10.33 -12.98
C GLY A 46 -10.09 10.14 -13.20
N THR A 47 -10.91 10.31 -12.16
CA THR A 47 -12.37 10.26 -12.28
C THR A 47 -12.90 11.43 -13.14
N ALA A 48 -12.36 12.64 -12.99
CA ALA A 48 -12.74 13.77 -13.84
C ALA A 48 -12.46 13.48 -15.32
N LEU A 49 -11.28 12.93 -15.62
CA LEU A 49 -10.89 12.52 -16.98
C LEU A 49 -11.77 11.36 -17.50
N ALA A 50 -12.13 10.41 -16.64
CA ALA A 50 -13.06 9.33 -16.95
C ALA A 50 -14.50 9.82 -17.20
N SER A 51 -14.87 10.97 -16.65
CA SER A 51 -16.21 11.58 -16.82
C SER A 51 -16.38 12.38 -18.09
N LEU A 52 -15.27 12.73 -18.78
CA LEU A 52 -15.32 13.41 -20.05
C LEU A 52 -16.03 12.56 -21.11
N SER A 53 -16.77 13.22 -22.00
CA SER A 53 -17.29 12.60 -23.23
C SER A 53 -16.15 12.00 -24.07
N GLU A 54 -16.45 11.00 -24.89
CA GLU A 54 -15.42 10.28 -25.66
C GLU A 54 -14.61 11.21 -26.59
N SER A 55 -15.26 12.19 -27.21
CA SER A 55 -14.60 13.22 -28.04
C SER A 55 -13.63 14.07 -27.22
N LEU A 56 -14.10 14.69 -26.13
CA LEU A 56 -13.26 15.51 -25.24
C LEU A 56 -12.13 14.71 -24.61
N ARG A 57 -12.37 13.44 -24.27
CA ARG A 57 -11.35 12.56 -23.71
C ARG A 57 -10.26 12.28 -24.74
N GLY A 58 -10.61 12.04 -26.00
CA GLY A 58 -9.65 11.84 -27.08
C GLY A 58 -8.79 13.08 -27.37
N GLU A 59 -9.31 14.28 -27.14
CA GLU A 59 -8.58 15.55 -27.30
C GLU A 59 -7.67 15.88 -26.10
N VAL A 60 -8.17 15.68 -24.88
CA VAL A 60 -7.44 16.01 -23.64
C VAL A 60 -6.41 14.94 -23.28
N ILE A 61 -6.77 13.65 -23.46
CA ILE A 61 -5.89 12.50 -23.24
C ILE A 61 -5.93 11.57 -24.44
N PRO A 62 -5.19 11.91 -25.51
CA PRO A 62 -4.91 10.96 -26.57
C PRO A 62 -4.32 9.65 -26.05
N LEU A 63 -4.44 8.58 -26.83
CA LEU A 63 -3.94 7.25 -26.47
C LEU A 63 -2.46 7.26 -26.01
N THR A 64 -1.61 8.03 -26.70
CA THR A 64 -0.19 8.18 -26.33
C THR A 64 0.00 8.79 -24.95
N SER A 65 -0.80 9.80 -24.60
CA SER A 65 -0.77 10.45 -23.28
C SER A 65 -1.23 9.48 -22.19
N ARG A 66 -2.29 8.69 -22.47
CA ARG A 66 -2.79 7.66 -21.57
C ARG A 66 -1.73 6.59 -21.30
N GLN A 67 -1.11 6.04 -22.35
CA GLN A 67 -0.06 5.03 -22.23
C GLN A 67 1.15 5.55 -21.44
N LEU A 68 1.53 6.81 -21.63
CA LEU A 68 2.60 7.44 -20.86
C LEU A 68 2.23 7.52 -19.37
N LEU A 69 1.00 7.91 -19.06
CA LEU A 69 0.52 8.03 -17.69
C LEU A 69 0.39 6.65 -17.01
N ASP A 70 -0.07 5.64 -17.74
CA ASP A 70 -0.14 4.24 -17.29
C ASP A 70 1.25 3.67 -17.03
N ALA A 71 2.22 3.93 -17.91
CA ALA A 71 3.61 3.52 -17.72
C ALA A 71 4.26 4.22 -16.53
N ALA A 72 4.07 5.54 -16.40
CA ALA A 72 4.56 6.32 -15.26
C ALA A 72 3.94 5.83 -13.94
N GLY A 73 2.63 5.59 -13.93
CA GLY A 73 1.91 5.06 -12.77
C GLY A 73 2.37 3.66 -12.38
N THR A 74 2.55 2.77 -13.36
CA THR A 74 3.08 1.42 -13.12
C THR A 74 4.48 1.50 -12.54
N ALA A 75 5.38 2.29 -13.13
CA ALA A 75 6.72 2.48 -12.59
C ALA A 75 6.68 3.04 -11.14
N GLY A 76 5.86 4.07 -10.91
CA GLY A 76 5.67 4.67 -9.59
C GLY A 76 5.16 3.67 -8.54
N LEU A 77 4.21 2.81 -8.91
CA LEU A 77 3.74 1.71 -8.07
C LEU A 77 4.88 0.75 -7.71
N LEU A 78 5.66 0.30 -8.70
CA LEU A 78 6.73 -0.67 -8.47
C LEU A 78 7.82 -0.10 -7.55
N LEU A 79 8.22 1.16 -7.76
CA LEU A 79 9.19 1.80 -6.88
C LEU A 79 8.63 1.99 -5.46
N LEU A 80 7.34 2.29 -5.33
CA LEU A 80 6.69 2.37 -4.03
C LEU A 80 6.64 1.01 -3.33
N MET A 81 6.36 -0.06 -4.08
CA MET A 81 6.35 -1.43 -3.55
C MET A 81 7.74 -1.91 -3.13
N PHE A 82 8.78 -1.49 -3.85
CA PHE A 82 10.16 -1.66 -3.39
C PHE A 82 10.43 -0.92 -2.08
N ALA A 83 9.98 0.34 -1.96
CA ALA A 83 10.10 1.08 -0.71
C ALA A 83 9.41 0.35 0.45
N ALA A 84 8.22 -0.21 0.21
CA ALA A 84 7.49 -1.02 1.18
C ALA A 84 8.29 -2.27 1.59
N GLY A 85 8.88 -3.00 0.64
CA GLY A 85 9.73 -4.16 0.92
C GLY A 85 10.94 -3.81 1.79
N ASN A 86 11.61 -2.69 1.50
CA ASN A 86 12.74 -2.22 2.30
C ASN A 86 12.33 -1.89 3.75
N GLU A 87 11.13 -1.32 3.90
CA GLU A 87 10.56 -1.02 5.21
C GLU A 87 10.20 -2.30 5.99
N LEU A 88 9.63 -3.31 5.31
CA LEU A 88 9.37 -4.62 5.90
C LEU A 88 10.65 -5.27 6.44
N ARG A 89 11.77 -5.19 5.69
CA ARG A 89 13.07 -5.68 6.19
C ARG A 89 13.53 -4.91 7.41
N ARG A 90 13.48 -3.58 7.36
CA ARG A 90 13.92 -2.71 8.45
C ARG A 90 13.19 -3.04 9.75
N PHE A 91 11.86 -3.07 9.74
CA PHE A 91 11.06 -3.33 10.94
C PHE A 91 10.98 -4.80 11.32
N GLY A 92 11.17 -5.73 10.37
CA GLY A 92 11.29 -7.16 10.64
C GLY A 92 12.56 -7.53 11.43
N THR A 93 13.63 -6.74 11.31
CA THR A 93 14.91 -6.98 12.02
C THR A 93 15.03 -6.31 13.39
N LEU A 94 14.04 -5.53 13.83
CA LEU A 94 14.08 -4.83 15.12
C LEU A 94 13.83 -5.80 16.29
N GLY A 95 14.91 -6.45 16.79
CA GLY A 95 15.12 -6.89 18.17
C GLY A 95 14.14 -7.86 18.87
N ASP A 96 14.70 -8.66 19.79
CA ASP A 96 14.16 -9.86 20.47
C ASP A 96 12.97 -9.67 21.46
N THR A 97 12.20 -8.57 21.38
CA THR A 97 10.94 -8.51 22.14
C THR A 97 9.88 -9.30 21.38
N SER A 98 9.93 -10.62 21.56
CA SER A 98 9.00 -11.58 20.99
C SER A 98 7.55 -11.16 21.27
N ILE A 99 6.91 -10.59 20.25
CA ILE A 99 5.45 -10.51 20.21
C ILE A 99 4.91 -11.95 20.23
N GLY A 100 5.66 -12.88 19.63
CA GLY A 100 5.45 -14.31 19.71
C GLY A 100 4.04 -14.69 19.24
N TRP A 101 3.47 -15.68 19.89
CA TRP A 101 2.10 -16.12 19.61
C TRP A 101 1.04 -15.04 19.90
N ARG A 102 1.36 -14.00 20.71
CA ARG A 102 0.40 -12.93 21.06
C ARG A 102 -0.02 -12.10 19.85
N ALA A 103 0.77 -12.08 18.77
CA ALA A 103 0.41 -11.41 17.52
C ALA A 103 -0.71 -12.15 16.76
N ALA A 104 -0.86 -13.46 16.94
CA ALA A 104 -1.74 -14.29 16.11
C ALA A 104 -3.21 -13.80 16.11
N PRO A 105 -3.82 -13.42 17.26
CA PRO A 105 -5.16 -12.83 17.26
C PRO A 105 -5.26 -11.56 16.42
N CYS A 106 -4.21 -10.74 16.37
CA CYS A 106 -4.17 -9.49 15.60
C CYS A 106 -4.20 -9.70 14.09
N VAL A 107 -3.89 -10.91 13.63
CA VAL A 107 -3.93 -11.30 12.21
C VAL A 107 -5.19 -12.10 11.91
N LEU A 108 -5.48 -13.11 12.73
CA LEU A 108 -6.53 -14.08 12.45
C LEU A 108 -7.94 -13.51 12.62
N ILE A 109 -8.16 -12.68 13.65
CA ILE A 109 -9.49 -12.12 13.94
C ILE A 109 -9.92 -11.15 12.84
N PRO A 110 -9.11 -10.16 12.39
CA PRO A 110 -9.54 -9.21 11.37
C PRO A 110 -9.76 -9.89 10.02
N ILE A 111 -8.90 -10.83 9.63
CA ILE A 111 -9.05 -11.61 8.41
C ILE A 111 -10.32 -12.46 8.49
N GLY A 112 -10.51 -13.23 9.57
CA GLY A 112 -11.68 -14.10 9.72
C GLY A 112 -13.00 -13.33 9.75
N ALA A 113 -13.07 -12.23 10.51
CA ALA A 113 -14.25 -11.39 10.58
C ALA A 113 -14.56 -10.73 9.23
N SER A 114 -13.53 -10.23 8.54
CA SER A 114 -13.69 -9.61 7.22
C SER A 114 -14.08 -10.61 6.14
N LEU A 115 -13.58 -11.85 6.20
CA LEU A 115 -14.00 -12.93 5.30
C LEU A 115 -15.47 -13.29 5.51
N LEU A 116 -15.90 -13.43 6.76
CA LEU A 116 -17.30 -13.73 7.08
C LEU A 116 -18.23 -12.62 6.57
N ALA A 117 -17.85 -11.35 6.77
CA ALA A 117 -18.63 -10.22 6.28
C ALA A 117 -18.60 -10.11 4.74
N ALA A 118 -17.45 -10.33 4.11
CA ALA A 118 -17.33 -10.31 2.65
C ALA A 118 -18.17 -11.42 2.00
N TRP A 119 -18.23 -12.60 2.61
CA TRP A 119 -19.04 -13.72 2.12
C TRP A 119 -20.54 -13.36 1.99
N MET A 120 -21.07 -12.57 2.93
CA MET A 120 -22.46 -12.08 2.87
C MET A 120 -22.76 -11.21 1.63
N PHE A 121 -21.73 -10.64 1.02
CA PHE A 121 -21.83 -9.78 -0.16
C PHE A 121 -21.13 -10.36 -1.39
N ALA A 122 -20.87 -11.68 -1.41
CA ALA A 122 -20.05 -12.33 -2.42
C ALA A 122 -20.40 -11.95 -3.87
N ALA A 123 -21.69 -12.00 -4.22
CA ALA A 123 -22.20 -11.69 -5.56
C ALA A 123 -21.93 -10.24 -6.02
N ARG A 124 -21.62 -9.30 -5.11
CA ARG A 124 -21.25 -7.91 -5.45
C ARG A 124 -19.74 -7.72 -5.55
N LEU A 125 -18.99 -8.57 -4.84
CA LEU A 125 -17.56 -8.41 -4.66
C LEU A 125 -16.76 -9.15 -5.74
N GLY A 126 -17.26 -10.28 -6.22
CA GLY A 126 -16.67 -11.06 -7.31
C GLY A 126 -17.07 -10.58 -8.70
N ILE A 127 -16.43 -11.18 -9.70
CA ILE A 127 -16.83 -11.08 -11.10
C ILE A 127 -17.51 -12.40 -11.46
N PRO A 128 -18.80 -12.38 -11.88
CA PRO A 128 -19.57 -13.60 -12.14
C PRO A 128 -18.91 -14.58 -13.12
N GLU A 129 -18.15 -14.05 -14.09
CA GLU A 129 -17.50 -14.82 -15.16
C GLU A 129 -16.23 -15.56 -14.72
N HIS A 130 -15.63 -15.23 -13.55
CA HIS A 130 -14.28 -15.70 -13.15
C HIS A 130 -14.26 -16.43 -11.79
N HIS A 131 -15.30 -17.21 -11.50
CA HIS A 131 -15.50 -17.93 -10.23
C HIS A 131 -15.69 -16.98 -9.03
N ASP A 132 -16.96 -16.72 -8.72
CA ASP A 132 -17.43 -15.78 -7.68
C ASP A 132 -16.81 -16.01 -6.29
N ALA A 133 -16.28 -17.21 -6.04
CA ALA A 133 -15.64 -17.60 -4.79
C ALA A 133 -14.34 -16.83 -4.48
N TYR A 134 -13.57 -16.40 -5.49
CA TYR A 134 -12.27 -15.75 -5.25
C TYR A 134 -12.40 -14.26 -4.88
N GLY A 135 -13.44 -13.58 -5.37
CA GLY A 135 -13.59 -12.14 -5.16
C GLY A 135 -13.86 -11.76 -3.71
N TRP A 136 -14.80 -12.45 -3.05
CA TRP A 136 -15.07 -12.18 -1.63
C TRP A 136 -13.95 -12.63 -0.71
N LEU A 137 -13.24 -13.73 -1.06
CA LEU A 137 -12.05 -14.19 -0.35
C LEU A 137 -10.95 -13.13 -0.43
N PHE A 138 -10.70 -12.60 -1.64
CA PHE A 138 -9.76 -11.50 -1.87
C PHE A 138 -10.12 -10.26 -1.05
N VAL A 139 -11.38 -9.82 -1.12
CA VAL A 139 -11.84 -8.63 -0.40
C VAL A 139 -11.72 -8.84 1.12
N GLY A 140 -12.15 -9.98 1.65
CA GLY A 140 -12.05 -10.24 3.09
C GLY A 140 -10.59 -10.30 3.58
N ILE A 141 -9.68 -10.87 2.79
CA ILE A 141 -8.24 -10.79 3.07
C ILE A 141 -7.79 -9.32 3.07
N ALA A 142 -8.04 -8.59 1.98
CA ALA A 142 -7.64 -7.19 1.82
C ALA A 142 -8.11 -6.29 2.99
N LEU A 143 -9.36 -6.45 3.43
CA LEU A 143 -9.92 -5.70 4.55
C LEU A 143 -9.27 -6.02 5.90
N GLY A 144 -8.80 -7.25 6.09
CA GLY A 144 -8.21 -7.74 7.34
C GLY A 144 -6.75 -7.34 7.58
N ILE A 145 -6.06 -6.84 6.55
CA ILE A 145 -4.62 -6.53 6.59
C ILE A 145 -4.38 -5.10 7.12
N THR A 146 -3.16 -4.86 7.62
CA THR A 146 -2.66 -3.53 8.01
C THR A 146 -1.48 -3.11 7.13
N ALA A 147 -1.47 -1.86 6.68
CA ALA A 147 -0.44 -1.31 5.80
C ALA A 147 0.77 -0.75 6.56
N VAL A 148 1.93 -1.40 6.47
CA VAL A 148 3.16 -0.94 7.16
C VAL A 148 3.60 0.47 6.76
N PRO A 149 3.71 0.83 5.46
CA PRO A 149 4.32 2.11 5.09
C PRO A 149 3.55 3.32 5.59
N VAL A 150 2.21 3.23 5.59
CA VAL A 150 1.36 4.31 6.10
C VAL A 150 1.37 4.33 7.62
N LEU A 151 1.43 3.17 8.29
CA LEU A 151 1.56 3.14 9.74
C LEU A 151 2.86 3.80 10.20
N VAL A 152 3.99 3.57 9.52
CA VAL A 152 5.26 4.26 9.83
C VAL A 152 5.10 5.77 9.71
N LEU A 153 4.46 6.25 8.64
CA LEU A 153 4.22 7.67 8.44
C LEU A 153 3.34 8.25 9.56
N ILE A 154 2.25 7.58 9.92
CA ILE A 154 1.36 8.00 11.00
C ILE A 154 2.13 8.04 12.34
N VAL A 155 2.91 7.01 12.64
CA VAL A 155 3.73 6.92 13.86
C VAL A 155 4.76 8.06 13.91
N LYS A 156 5.37 8.40 12.78
CA LYS A 156 6.32 9.51 12.65
C LYS A 156 5.62 10.86 12.81
N ASP A 157 4.50 11.07 12.12
CA ASP A 157 3.73 12.32 12.14
C ASP A 157 3.12 12.59 13.53
N LEU A 158 2.78 11.53 14.26
CA LEU A 158 2.32 11.63 15.66
C LEU A 158 3.46 11.77 16.66
N GLY A 159 4.72 11.53 16.26
CA GLY A 159 5.88 11.59 17.16
C GLY A 159 5.91 10.44 18.19
N ILE A 160 5.27 9.30 17.91
CA ILE A 160 5.08 8.20 18.87
C ILE A 160 5.98 6.99 18.62
N GLY A 161 6.98 7.10 17.73
CA GLY A 161 7.80 5.96 17.29
C GLY A 161 8.58 5.23 18.39
N LEU A 162 8.82 5.90 19.51
CA LEU A 162 9.49 5.31 20.67
C LEU A 162 8.53 4.63 21.65
N LEU A 163 7.21 4.81 21.50
CA LEU A 163 6.23 4.22 22.40
C LEU A 163 6.08 2.70 22.13
N PRO A 164 5.97 1.87 23.19
CA PRO A 164 5.80 0.42 23.04
C PRO A 164 4.60 0.04 22.16
N VAL A 165 3.48 0.77 22.27
CA VAL A 165 2.28 0.54 21.46
C VAL A 165 2.55 0.71 19.96
N ALA A 166 3.35 1.72 19.58
CA ALA A 166 3.70 1.96 18.18
C ALA A 166 4.67 0.89 17.65
N GLN A 167 5.66 0.49 18.45
CA GLN A 167 6.60 -0.57 18.06
C GLN A 167 5.90 -1.92 17.88
N VAL A 168 4.97 -2.27 18.76
CA VAL A 168 4.15 -3.48 18.64
C VAL A 168 3.25 -3.41 17.41
N ALA A 169 2.57 -2.28 17.18
CA ALA A 169 1.73 -2.09 16.00
C ALA A 169 2.54 -2.29 14.71
N LEU A 170 3.71 -1.63 14.60
CA LEU A 170 4.58 -1.74 13.42
C LEU A 170 5.00 -3.18 13.13
N ARG A 171 5.40 -3.94 14.14
CA ARG A 171 5.80 -5.34 13.97
C ARG A 171 4.64 -6.26 13.60
N ILE A 172 3.47 -6.08 14.22
CA ILE A 172 2.26 -6.81 13.81
C ILE A 172 1.93 -6.48 12.36
N SER A 173 2.03 -5.21 11.96
CA SER A 173 1.79 -4.79 10.59
C SER A 173 2.75 -5.44 9.59
N VAL A 174 4.03 -5.62 9.94
CA VAL A 174 5.00 -6.35 9.08
C VAL A 174 4.54 -7.78 8.83
N VAL A 175 4.07 -8.47 9.88
CA VAL A 175 3.52 -9.83 9.74
C VAL A 175 2.26 -9.82 8.88
N THR A 176 1.33 -8.89 9.11
CA THR A 176 0.09 -8.83 8.32
C THR A 176 0.34 -8.49 6.85
N ASP A 177 1.26 -7.57 6.55
CA ASP A 177 1.55 -7.13 5.18
C ASP A 177 2.35 -8.22 4.44
N GLY A 178 3.27 -8.92 5.11
CA GLY A 178 3.90 -10.12 4.55
C GLY A 178 2.89 -11.23 4.22
N LEU A 179 1.98 -11.52 5.16
CA LEU A 179 0.91 -12.50 4.95
C LEU A 179 -0.07 -12.06 3.84
N ALA A 180 -0.35 -10.76 3.72
CA ALA A 180 -1.18 -10.21 2.67
C ALA A 180 -0.66 -10.59 1.29
N TRP A 181 0.62 -10.33 1.05
CA TRP A 181 1.25 -10.64 -0.23
C TRP A 181 1.27 -12.14 -0.49
N ILE A 182 1.52 -12.98 0.52
CA ILE A 182 1.47 -14.44 0.37
C ILE A 182 0.06 -14.89 -0.04
N LEU A 183 -0.97 -14.46 0.70
CA LEU A 183 -2.35 -14.87 0.45
C LEU A 183 -2.87 -14.36 -0.89
N VAL A 184 -2.66 -13.08 -1.20
CA VAL A 184 -3.04 -12.46 -2.48
C VAL A 184 -2.36 -13.15 -3.65
N THR A 185 -1.06 -13.43 -3.53
CA THR A 185 -0.31 -14.15 -4.56
C THR A 185 -0.88 -15.54 -4.77
N ALA A 186 -1.13 -16.29 -3.69
CA ALA A 186 -1.72 -17.61 -3.78
C ALA A 186 -3.09 -17.58 -4.47
N LEU A 187 -3.95 -16.61 -4.15
CA LEU A 187 -5.23 -16.42 -4.83
C LEU A 187 -5.08 -16.14 -6.33
N VAL A 188 -4.17 -15.24 -6.72
CA VAL A 188 -3.92 -14.92 -8.13
C VAL A 188 -3.43 -16.15 -8.89
N VAL A 189 -2.54 -16.94 -8.30
CA VAL A 189 -2.00 -18.16 -8.91
C VAL A 189 -3.06 -19.22 -9.11
N ILE A 190 -3.84 -19.48 -8.06
CA ILE A 190 -4.86 -20.53 -8.10
C ILE A 190 -5.98 -20.14 -9.07
N SER A 191 -6.31 -18.84 -9.17
CA SER A 191 -7.31 -18.35 -10.12
C SER A 191 -6.84 -18.29 -11.57
N HIS A 192 -5.52 -18.17 -11.81
CA HIS A 192 -4.93 -18.06 -13.15
C HIS A 192 -3.97 -19.21 -13.41
N ALA A 193 -4.52 -20.42 -13.61
CA ALA A 193 -3.75 -21.56 -14.10
C ALA A 193 -3.42 -21.38 -15.59
N THR A 194 -2.43 -20.56 -15.92
CA THR A 194 -1.96 -20.40 -17.31
C THR A 194 -0.79 -21.35 -17.60
N ALA A 195 -0.85 -22.06 -18.74
CA ALA A 195 0.28 -22.83 -19.25
C ALA A 195 1.40 -21.88 -19.71
N MET A 196 2.38 -21.65 -18.85
CA MET A 196 3.57 -20.86 -19.19
C MET A 196 4.66 -21.74 -19.81
N SER A 197 5.42 -21.20 -20.75
CA SER A 197 6.54 -21.95 -21.34
C SER A 197 7.63 -22.23 -20.28
N PRO A 198 8.30 -23.39 -20.32
CA PRO A 198 9.42 -23.66 -19.41
C PRO A 198 10.53 -22.59 -19.49
N GLY A 199 10.75 -22.02 -20.68
CA GLY A 199 11.74 -20.96 -20.91
C GLY A 199 11.41 -19.66 -20.17
N THR A 200 10.15 -19.21 -20.23
CA THR A 200 9.70 -18.02 -19.49
C THR A 200 9.82 -18.21 -17.98
N LEU A 201 9.47 -19.40 -17.48
CA LEU A 201 9.62 -19.75 -16.07
C LEU A 201 11.09 -19.75 -15.63
N ALA A 202 11.98 -20.32 -16.46
CA ALA A 202 13.42 -20.34 -16.19
C ALA A 202 14.02 -18.94 -16.12
N ILE A 203 13.66 -18.04 -17.05
CA ILE A 203 14.13 -16.64 -17.03
C ILE A 203 13.57 -15.91 -15.81
N GLY A 204 12.28 -16.06 -15.51
CA GLY A 204 11.66 -15.45 -14.34
C GLY A 204 12.32 -15.90 -13.03
N ALA A 205 12.58 -17.20 -12.88
CA ALA A 205 13.28 -17.76 -11.73
C ALA A 205 14.74 -17.25 -11.64
N ALA A 206 15.44 -17.18 -12.76
CA ALA A 206 16.81 -16.65 -12.82
C ALA A 206 16.87 -15.17 -12.40
N LEU A 207 15.95 -14.33 -12.89
CA LEU A 207 15.87 -12.93 -12.47
C LEU A 207 15.55 -12.80 -10.98
N LEU A 208 14.69 -13.68 -10.44
CA LEU A 208 14.38 -13.69 -9.01
C LEU A 208 15.61 -14.08 -8.17
N VAL A 209 16.40 -15.05 -8.61
CA VAL A 209 17.69 -15.40 -8.00
C VAL A 209 18.66 -14.21 -8.04
N VAL A 210 18.74 -13.49 -9.17
CA VAL A 210 19.57 -12.30 -9.30
C VAL A 210 19.17 -11.24 -8.27
N VAL A 211 17.87 -10.96 -8.14
CA VAL A 211 17.33 -9.95 -7.23
C VAL A 211 17.53 -10.31 -5.75
N VAL A 212 17.35 -11.59 -5.39
CA VAL A 212 17.44 -12.04 -3.99
C VAL A 212 18.89 -12.25 -3.55
N PHE A 213 19.76 -12.76 -4.43
CA PHE A 213 21.08 -13.24 -4.03
C PHE A 213 22.25 -12.49 -4.65
N VAL A 214 22.12 -11.99 -5.88
CA VAL A 214 23.24 -11.37 -6.60
C VAL A 214 23.30 -9.88 -6.31
N ILE A 215 22.21 -9.14 -6.59
CA ILE A 215 22.14 -7.69 -6.41
C ILE A 215 22.54 -7.29 -4.97
N PRO A 216 21.98 -7.88 -3.90
CA PRO A 216 22.34 -7.47 -2.53
C PRO A 216 23.82 -7.67 -2.21
N ARG A 217 24.44 -8.72 -2.76
CA ARG A 217 25.88 -9.03 -2.57
C ARG A 217 26.79 -8.12 -3.38
N VAL A 218 26.39 -7.74 -4.59
CA VAL A 218 27.15 -6.80 -5.41
C VAL A 218 27.09 -5.41 -4.77
N VAL A 219 25.89 -4.94 -4.41
CA VAL A 219 25.70 -3.64 -3.77
C VAL A 219 26.48 -3.54 -2.46
N SER A 220 26.43 -4.57 -1.60
CA SER A 220 27.14 -4.55 -0.33
C SER A 220 28.68 -4.60 -0.44
N ARG A 221 29.21 -4.94 -1.61
CA ARG A 221 30.66 -5.02 -1.88
C ARG A 221 31.19 -3.89 -2.76
N THR A 222 30.33 -3.00 -3.27
CA THR A 222 30.73 -1.95 -4.20
C THR A 222 30.33 -0.59 -3.68
N ASP A 223 31.28 0.13 -3.06
CA ASP A 223 31.05 1.42 -2.39
C ASP A 223 30.38 2.46 -3.30
N VAL A 224 30.73 2.50 -4.58
CA VAL A 224 30.12 3.41 -5.57
C VAL A 224 28.60 3.20 -5.67
N LEU A 225 28.12 1.96 -5.57
CA LEU A 225 26.69 1.65 -5.62
C LEU A 225 25.95 2.03 -4.32
N GLN A 226 26.66 2.38 -3.26
CA GLN A 226 26.10 2.74 -1.96
C GLN A 226 25.90 4.24 -1.80
N GLN A 227 26.41 5.05 -2.74
CA GLN A 227 26.52 6.50 -2.58
C GLN A 227 25.55 7.27 -3.50
N GLY A 228 24.94 8.32 -2.93
CA GLY A 228 24.18 9.34 -3.63
C GLY A 228 23.15 8.82 -4.64
N SER A 229 23.25 9.32 -5.88
CA SER A 229 22.35 8.96 -6.99
C SER A 229 22.52 7.53 -7.47
N SER A 230 23.71 6.94 -7.33
CA SER A 230 23.97 5.56 -7.77
C SER A 230 23.16 4.54 -6.95
N LEU A 231 23.00 4.79 -5.65
CA LEU A 231 22.13 3.97 -4.81
C LEU A 231 20.67 4.06 -5.26
N ALA A 232 20.16 5.27 -5.53
CA ALA A 232 18.79 5.48 -5.99
C ALA A 232 18.51 4.77 -7.33
N VAL A 233 19.45 4.84 -8.27
CA VAL A 233 19.37 4.10 -9.55
C VAL A 233 19.36 2.59 -9.28
N THR A 234 20.25 2.10 -8.41
CA THR A 234 20.33 0.66 -8.12
C THR A 234 19.06 0.14 -7.44
N MET A 235 18.47 0.92 -6.53
CA MET A 235 17.17 0.61 -5.93
C MET A 235 16.07 0.53 -7.00
N ALA A 236 16.00 1.51 -7.90
CA ALA A 236 15.02 1.52 -8.99
C ALA A 236 15.19 0.34 -9.95
N VAL A 237 16.43 0.03 -10.36
CA VAL A 237 16.73 -1.12 -11.21
C VAL A 237 16.35 -2.42 -10.50
N SER A 238 16.67 -2.55 -9.21
CA SER A 238 16.30 -3.73 -8.42
C SER A 238 14.79 -3.95 -8.39
N ALA A 239 14.01 -2.88 -8.20
CA ALA A 239 12.56 -2.92 -8.24
C ALA A 239 12.02 -3.40 -9.59
N LEU A 240 12.55 -2.87 -10.70
CA LEU A 240 12.12 -3.23 -12.06
C LEU A 240 12.51 -4.66 -12.45
N VAL A 241 13.72 -5.11 -12.07
CA VAL A 241 14.16 -6.48 -12.30
C VAL A 241 13.32 -7.46 -11.48
N GLY A 242 13.06 -7.16 -10.22
CA GLY A 242 12.16 -7.95 -9.37
C GLY A 242 10.76 -8.05 -9.99
N ALA A 243 10.19 -6.91 -10.39
CA ALA A 243 8.88 -6.86 -11.02
C ALA A 243 8.81 -7.71 -12.30
N SER A 244 9.83 -7.59 -13.16
CA SER A 244 9.96 -8.39 -14.38
C SER A 244 10.06 -9.89 -14.08
N ALA A 245 10.82 -10.27 -13.03
CA ALA A 245 10.95 -11.65 -12.61
C ALA A 245 9.59 -12.27 -12.27
N THR A 246 8.80 -11.59 -11.43
CA THR A 246 7.46 -12.07 -11.06
C THR A 246 6.48 -12.07 -12.21
N GLN A 247 6.56 -11.10 -13.12
CA GLN A 247 5.71 -11.07 -14.32
C GLN A 247 5.95 -12.28 -15.23
N LEU A 248 7.23 -12.64 -15.44
CA LEU A 248 7.61 -13.82 -16.24
C LEU A 248 7.25 -15.15 -15.58
N LEU A 249 7.04 -15.14 -14.27
CA LEU A 249 6.52 -16.27 -13.51
C LEU A 249 4.98 -16.31 -13.43
N GLY A 250 4.30 -15.36 -14.09
CA GLY A 250 2.83 -15.29 -14.11
C GLY A 250 2.22 -14.61 -12.88
N PHE A 251 3.03 -14.01 -12.02
CA PHE A 251 2.57 -13.24 -10.87
C PHE A 251 2.48 -11.74 -11.19
N HIS A 252 1.77 -11.00 -10.34
CA HIS A 252 1.70 -9.55 -10.46
C HIS A 252 3.09 -8.88 -10.21
N PRO A 253 3.53 -7.93 -11.05
CA PRO A 253 4.87 -7.33 -10.94
C PRO A 253 5.17 -6.62 -9.59
N ALA A 254 4.14 -6.10 -8.92
CA ALA A 254 4.27 -5.51 -7.59
C ALA A 254 4.94 -6.45 -6.56
N ILE A 255 4.67 -7.76 -6.63
CA ILE A 255 5.21 -8.75 -5.70
C ILE A 255 6.73 -8.81 -5.81
N GLY A 256 7.25 -8.84 -7.03
CA GLY A 256 8.68 -8.89 -7.28
C GLY A 256 9.40 -7.61 -6.84
N ALA A 257 8.75 -6.46 -6.95
CA ALA A 257 9.29 -5.20 -6.43
C ALA A 257 9.39 -5.22 -4.89
N VAL A 258 8.39 -5.76 -4.18
CA VAL A 258 8.46 -5.95 -2.71
C VAL A 258 9.59 -6.91 -2.34
N ILE A 259 9.71 -8.06 -3.02
CA ILE A 259 10.79 -9.04 -2.78
C ILE A 259 12.17 -8.40 -2.99
N ALA A 260 12.32 -7.58 -4.04
CA ALA A 260 13.54 -6.84 -4.31
C ALA A 260 13.86 -5.87 -3.17
N GLY A 261 12.89 -5.09 -2.71
CA GLY A 261 13.04 -4.16 -1.59
C GLY A 261 13.40 -4.87 -0.29
N PHE A 262 12.73 -5.99 0.00
CA PHE A 262 13.01 -6.80 1.18
C PHE A 262 14.39 -7.44 1.13
N SER A 263 14.89 -7.83 -0.04
CA SER A 263 16.23 -8.44 -0.17
C SER A 263 17.35 -7.40 -0.17
N PHE A 264 17.01 -6.13 -0.40
CA PHE A 264 17.98 -5.05 -0.54
C PHE A 264 18.66 -4.71 0.81
N PRO A 265 19.98 -4.43 0.83
CA PRO A 265 20.71 -4.10 2.05
C PRO A 265 20.33 -2.71 2.60
N ALA A 266 19.28 -2.66 3.42
CA ALA A 266 18.73 -1.49 4.11
C ALA A 266 19.73 -0.67 4.96
N ALA A 267 20.88 -1.24 5.35
CA ALA A 267 21.88 -0.60 6.21
C ALA A 267 22.71 0.48 5.49
N LEU A 268 22.55 0.62 4.17
CA LEU A 268 23.32 1.55 3.32
C LEU A 268 22.62 2.89 3.08
N GLY A 269 21.47 3.11 3.73
CA GLY A 269 20.68 4.33 3.59
C GLY A 269 21.26 5.47 4.42
N GLU A 270 22.33 6.12 3.94
CA GLU A 270 22.51 7.52 4.30
C GLU A 270 21.20 8.28 4.02
N ALA A 271 20.84 9.21 4.90
CA ALA A 271 19.64 10.02 4.74
C ALA A 271 19.63 10.84 3.42
N SER A 272 20.77 10.96 2.73
CA SER A 272 20.97 11.61 1.43
C SER A 272 20.48 10.77 0.25
N SER A 273 20.92 9.52 0.14
CA SER A 273 20.63 8.64 -0.99
C SER A 273 19.16 8.19 -1.01
N GLY A 274 18.56 7.98 0.16
CA GLY A 274 17.11 7.74 0.28
C GLY A 274 16.24 8.91 -0.23
N ARG A 275 16.75 10.15 -0.19
CA ARG A 275 16.02 11.31 -0.74
C ARG A 275 15.91 11.27 -2.25
N GLY A 276 16.97 10.84 -2.95
CA GLY A 276 16.97 10.74 -4.41
C GLY A 276 15.92 9.75 -4.91
N PHE A 277 15.93 8.53 -4.35
CA PHE A 277 14.94 7.51 -4.67
C PHE A 277 13.51 7.99 -4.37
N ASN A 278 13.27 8.52 -3.15
CA ASN A 278 11.95 9.01 -2.76
C ASN A 278 11.47 10.17 -3.64
N SER A 279 12.37 11.00 -4.17
CA SER A 279 12.00 12.07 -5.11
C SER A 279 11.45 11.50 -6.41
N VAL A 280 12.10 10.47 -6.97
CA VAL A 280 11.61 9.77 -8.16
C VAL A 280 10.26 9.10 -7.88
N VAL A 281 10.14 8.40 -6.76
CA VAL A 281 8.86 7.79 -6.35
C VAL A 281 7.78 8.86 -6.31
N ASN A 282 8.00 9.96 -5.57
CA ASN A 282 7.04 11.05 -5.36
C ASN A 282 6.54 11.71 -6.65
N VAL A 283 7.35 11.70 -7.71
CA VAL A 283 6.96 12.23 -9.04
C VAL A 283 6.09 11.22 -9.80
N LEU A 284 6.40 9.94 -9.73
CA LEU A 284 5.77 8.93 -10.59
C LEU A 284 4.50 8.31 -10.00
N TRP A 285 4.51 8.01 -8.70
CA TRP A 285 3.41 7.29 -8.06
C TRP A 285 2.04 8.00 -8.07
N PRO A 286 1.90 9.35 -8.15
CA PRO A 286 0.58 9.95 -8.24
C PRO A 286 -0.15 9.56 -9.54
N ALA A 287 0.60 9.30 -10.62
CA ALA A 287 0.04 8.87 -11.90
C ALA A 287 -0.66 7.50 -11.81
N PHE A 288 -0.24 6.64 -10.88
CA PHE A 288 -0.86 5.35 -10.62
C PHE A 288 -2.35 5.50 -10.28
N PHE A 289 -2.69 6.44 -9.40
CA PHE A 289 -4.08 6.66 -9.02
C PHE A 289 -4.91 7.25 -10.15
N VAL A 290 -4.31 8.07 -11.02
CA VAL A 290 -5.02 8.58 -12.20
C VAL A 290 -5.32 7.44 -13.17
N SER A 291 -4.31 6.65 -13.52
CA SER A 291 -4.43 5.48 -14.41
C SER A 291 -5.52 4.52 -13.93
N ILE A 292 -5.52 4.21 -12.62
CA ILE A 292 -6.53 3.33 -12.06
C ILE A 292 -7.91 3.99 -12.00
N ALA A 293 -8.04 5.23 -11.52
CA ALA A 293 -9.33 5.90 -11.45
C ALA A 293 -9.97 6.06 -12.84
N MET A 294 -9.16 6.22 -13.89
CA MET A 294 -9.63 6.18 -15.29
C MET A 294 -10.11 4.81 -15.77
N SER A 295 -9.66 3.74 -15.11
CA SER A 295 -10.03 2.35 -15.41
C SER A 295 -11.27 1.88 -14.65
N VAL A 296 -11.75 2.64 -13.66
CA VAL A 296 -12.98 2.35 -12.91
C VAL A 296 -14.20 2.92 -13.66
N PRO A 297 -15.19 2.11 -14.05
CA PRO A 297 -16.42 2.60 -14.65
C PRO A 297 -17.20 3.52 -13.70
N LEU A 298 -17.75 4.62 -14.23
CA LEU A 298 -18.57 5.56 -13.44
C LEU A 298 -19.79 4.88 -12.80
N GLN A 299 -20.32 3.84 -13.45
CA GLN A 299 -21.41 3.02 -12.92
C GLN A 299 -21.03 2.39 -11.58
N ALA A 300 -19.78 1.94 -11.41
CA ALA A 300 -19.32 1.38 -10.15
C ALA A 300 -19.26 2.43 -9.04
N LEU A 301 -18.93 3.68 -9.36
CA LEU A 301 -18.96 4.80 -8.42
C LEU A 301 -20.40 5.16 -8.04
N HIS A 302 -21.32 5.18 -9.01
CA HIS A 302 -22.74 5.38 -8.75
C HIS A 302 -23.32 4.27 -7.85
N ASP A 303 -22.97 3.01 -8.13
CA ASP A 303 -23.39 1.87 -7.32
C ASP A 303 -22.82 1.93 -5.91
N LEU A 304 -21.62 2.48 -5.71
CA LEU A 304 -21.01 2.71 -4.41
C LEU A 304 -21.83 3.68 -3.54
N VAL A 305 -22.42 4.70 -4.15
CA VAL A 305 -23.26 5.72 -3.48
C VAL A 305 -24.73 5.28 -3.37
N SER A 306 -25.14 4.24 -4.10
CA SER A 306 -26.48 3.66 -3.95
C SER A 306 -26.72 3.17 -2.52
N TRP A 307 -27.98 3.15 -2.05
CA TRP A 307 -28.33 2.65 -0.71
C TRP A 307 -27.77 1.25 -0.43
N ARG A 308 -27.85 0.34 -1.42
CA ARG A 308 -27.33 -1.03 -1.30
C ARG A 308 -25.80 -1.05 -1.26
N GLY A 309 -25.14 -0.16 -2.00
CA GLY A 309 -23.69 0.04 -1.95
C GLY A 309 -23.24 0.55 -0.59
N LEU A 310 -23.85 1.64 -0.10
CA LEU A 310 -23.57 2.22 1.21
C LEU A 310 -23.79 1.23 2.36
N ALA A 311 -24.84 0.41 2.29
CA ALA A 311 -25.07 -0.66 3.27
C ALA A 311 -23.95 -1.71 3.26
N CYS A 312 -23.52 -2.16 2.08
CA CYS A 312 -22.40 -3.09 1.92
C CYS A 312 -21.09 -2.50 2.48
N VAL A 313 -20.73 -1.29 2.04
CA VAL A 313 -19.53 -0.57 2.49
C VAL A 313 -19.57 -0.36 4.00
N GLY A 314 -20.71 0.08 4.54
CA GLY A 314 -20.89 0.34 5.97
C GLY A 314 -20.70 -0.92 6.82
N VAL A 315 -21.30 -2.05 6.42
CA VAL A 315 -21.13 -3.32 7.14
C VAL A 315 -19.68 -3.79 7.09
N LEU A 316 -19.06 -3.81 5.91
CA LEU A 316 -17.67 -4.24 5.75
C LEU A 316 -16.70 -3.33 6.54
N TRP A 317 -16.93 -2.02 6.52
CA TRP A 317 -16.15 -1.07 7.28
C TRP A 317 -16.28 -1.29 8.79
N ILE A 318 -17.51 -1.38 9.30
CA ILE A 318 -17.78 -1.58 10.73
C ILE A 318 -17.13 -2.90 11.19
N VAL A 319 -17.31 -3.99 10.44
CA VAL A 319 -16.71 -5.28 10.81
C VAL A 319 -15.19 -5.20 10.82
N ALA A 320 -14.58 -4.58 9.81
CA ALA A 320 -13.13 -4.47 9.75
C ALA A 320 -12.58 -3.55 10.87
N PHE A 321 -13.24 -2.43 11.14
CA PHE A 321 -12.86 -1.51 12.21
C PHE A 321 -13.01 -2.14 13.60
N VAL A 322 -14.17 -2.75 13.88
CA VAL A 322 -14.45 -3.40 15.17
C VAL A 322 -13.54 -4.60 15.40
N SER A 323 -13.28 -5.40 14.37
CA SER A 323 -12.37 -6.54 14.50
C SER A 323 -10.94 -6.07 14.84
N LYS A 324 -10.43 -5.03 14.19
CA LYS A 324 -9.10 -4.45 14.48
C LYS A 324 -9.03 -3.76 15.84
N LEU A 325 -10.07 -3.05 16.26
CA LEU A 325 -10.17 -2.56 17.64
C LEU A 325 -10.17 -3.71 18.64
N GLY A 326 -10.98 -4.74 18.37
CA GLY A 326 -11.12 -5.93 19.21
C GLY A 326 -9.79 -6.67 19.38
N THR A 327 -8.97 -6.77 18.34
CA THR A 327 -7.64 -7.40 18.48
C THR A 327 -6.69 -6.60 19.35
N GLY A 328 -6.77 -5.27 19.31
CA GLY A 328 -6.05 -4.40 20.24
C GLY A 328 -6.40 -4.72 21.70
N PHE A 329 -7.68 -4.93 22.01
CA PHE A 329 -8.14 -5.38 23.33
C PHE A 329 -7.70 -6.79 23.69
N VAL A 330 -7.78 -7.74 22.77
CA VAL A 330 -7.30 -9.13 22.99
C VAL A 330 -5.80 -9.13 23.28
N PHE A 331 -5.02 -8.46 22.44
CA PHE A 331 -3.56 -8.33 22.62
C PHE A 331 -3.22 -7.65 23.94
N GLY A 332 -3.89 -6.54 24.24
CA GLY A 332 -3.70 -5.79 25.47
C GLY A 332 -4.06 -6.61 26.70
N SER A 333 -5.14 -7.39 26.67
CA SER A 333 -5.50 -8.30 27.76
C SER A 333 -4.42 -9.36 27.99
N ILE A 334 -3.91 -10.00 26.92
CA ILE A 334 -2.83 -11.00 27.01
C ILE A 334 -1.54 -10.35 27.54
N SER A 335 -1.28 -9.10 27.17
CA SER A 335 -0.09 -8.34 27.54
C SER A 335 -0.26 -7.48 28.80
N ARG A 336 -1.42 -7.56 29.48
CA ARG A 336 -1.78 -6.76 30.67
C ARG A 336 -1.67 -5.25 30.48
N TRP A 337 -2.03 -4.75 29.30
CA TRP A 337 -2.07 -3.32 28.97
C TRP A 337 -3.37 -2.67 29.47
N PRO A 338 -3.33 -1.39 29.89
CA PRO A 338 -4.53 -0.63 30.19
C PRO A 338 -5.39 -0.45 28.94
N TRP A 339 -6.70 -0.32 29.11
CA TRP A 339 -7.67 -0.25 28.02
C TRP A 339 -7.34 0.81 26.95
N ARG A 340 -6.75 1.95 27.35
CA ARG A 340 -6.34 3.02 26.43
C ARG A 340 -5.21 2.58 25.49
N GLN A 341 -4.21 1.86 26.00
CA GLN A 341 -3.12 1.33 25.18
C GLN A 341 -3.63 0.24 24.23
N SER A 342 -4.53 -0.61 24.71
CA SER A 342 -5.20 -1.63 23.91
C SER A 342 -6.04 -1.03 22.77
N ALA A 343 -6.83 0.02 23.07
CA ALA A 343 -7.60 0.76 22.06
C ALA A 343 -6.68 1.43 21.04
N LYS A 344 -5.60 2.09 21.49
CA LYS A 344 -4.60 2.71 20.61
C LYS A 344 -3.95 1.71 19.67
N LEU A 345 -3.61 0.50 20.14
CA LEU A 345 -3.09 -0.56 19.29
C LEU A 345 -4.09 -0.89 18.17
N GLY A 346 -5.36 -1.13 18.51
CA GLY A 346 -6.38 -1.44 17.51
C GLY A 346 -6.60 -0.32 16.50
N VAL A 347 -6.56 0.95 16.93
CA VAL A 347 -6.65 2.12 16.03
C VAL A 347 -5.47 2.15 15.07
N LEU A 348 -4.24 1.92 15.56
CA LEU A 348 -3.05 1.87 14.72
C LEU A 348 -3.11 0.71 13.73
N LEU A 349 -3.69 -0.43 14.12
CA LEU A 349 -3.87 -1.59 13.23
C LEU A 349 -4.97 -1.39 12.17
N ASP A 350 -5.83 -0.38 12.28
CA ASP A 350 -6.74 0.02 11.20
C ASP A 350 -6.15 1.03 10.21
N CYS A 351 -4.86 1.31 10.34
CA CYS A 351 -4.14 2.04 9.31
C CYS A 351 -4.12 1.23 8.00
N ARG A 352 -4.92 1.70 7.06
CA ARG A 352 -4.90 1.30 5.66
C ARG A 352 -4.07 2.29 4.87
N GLY A 353 -3.83 2.02 3.59
CA GLY A 353 -3.00 2.94 2.84
C GLY A 353 -2.64 2.46 1.45
N VAL A 354 -1.50 2.96 0.97
CA VAL A 354 -1.11 2.76 -0.42
C VAL A 354 -0.83 1.30 -0.76
N THR A 355 -0.31 0.51 0.18
CA THR A 355 -0.12 -0.94 -0.05
C THR A 355 -1.45 -1.66 -0.24
N GLU A 356 -2.50 -1.26 0.47
CA GLU A 356 -3.83 -1.84 0.28
C GLU A 356 -4.44 -1.45 -1.06
N ILE A 357 -4.25 -0.20 -1.50
CA ILE A 357 -4.68 0.21 -2.84
C ILE A 357 -3.88 -0.53 -3.92
N ALA A 358 -2.58 -0.75 -3.70
CA ALA A 358 -1.74 -1.57 -4.57
C ALA A 358 -2.26 -3.02 -4.65
N ILE A 359 -2.56 -3.64 -3.51
CA ILE A 359 -3.18 -4.97 -3.45
C ILE A 359 -4.52 -4.97 -4.18
N ALA A 360 -5.41 -4.01 -3.91
CA ALA A 360 -6.69 -3.90 -4.59
C ALA A 360 -6.51 -3.79 -6.12
N SER A 361 -5.51 -3.03 -6.58
CA SER A 361 -5.17 -2.94 -8.01
C SER A 361 -4.75 -4.29 -8.58
N VAL A 362 -3.96 -5.09 -7.84
CA VAL A 362 -3.61 -6.45 -8.25
C VAL A 362 -4.86 -7.29 -8.45
N GLY A 363 -5.77 -7.28 -7.48
CA GLY A 363 -7.04 -8.02 -7.56
C GLY A 363 -7.91 -7.56 -8.72
N PHE A 364 -7.96 -6.26 -8.98
CA PHE A 364 -8.75 -5.68 -10.06
C PHE A 364 -8.18 -6.03 -11.45
N GLN A 365 -6.86 -5.92 -11.62
CA GLN A 365 -6.19 -6.28 -12.88
C GLN A 365 -6.23 -7.78 -13.16
N ALA A 366 -6.12 -8.60 -12.11
CA ALA A 366 -6.32 -10.04 -12.18
C ALA A 366 -7.81 -10.43 -12.32
N ARG A 367 -8.74 -9.49 -12.47
CA ARG A 367 -10.19 -9.76 -12.60
C ARG A 367 -10.73 -10.66 -11.48
N LEU A 368 -10.18 -10.55 -10.27
CA LEU A 368 -10.68 -11.25 -9.09
C LEU A 368 -11.79 -10.48 -8.39
N ILE A 369 -11.68 -9.15 -8.38
CA ILE A 369 -12.64 -8.27 -7.73
C ILE A 369 -13.37 -7.39 -8.74
N SER A 370 -14.64 -7.12 -8.47
CA SER A 370 -15.44 -6.22 -9.29
C SER A 370 -14.92 -4.78 -9.25
N PRO A 371 -15.24 -3.94 -10.25
CA PRO A 371 -14.91 -2.52 -10.18
C PRO A 371 -15.54 -1.83 -8.96
N PHE A 372 -16.71 -2.30 -8.51
CA PHE A 372 -17.35 -1.85 -7.27
C PHE A 372 -16.47 -2.17 -6.05
N ALA A 373 -16.01 -3.42 -5.93
CA ALA A 373 -15.15 -3.83 -4.81
C ALA A 373 -13.82 -3.09 -4.79
N PHE A 374 -13.23 -2.89 -5.97
CA PHE A 374 -12.01 -2.10 -6.11
C PHE A 374 -12.19 -0.64 -5.66
N ALA A 375 -13.24 0.04 -6.13
CA ALA A 375 -13.54 1.43 -5.75
C ALA A 375 -13.84 1.54 -4.24
N MET A 376 -14.57 0.57 -3.69
CA MET A 376 -14.82 0.45 -2.25
C MET A 376 -13.53 0.32 -1.45
N LEU A 377 -12.62 -0.60 -1.81
CA LEU A 377 -11.35 -0.79 -1.10
C LEU A 377 -10.50 0.48 -1.13
N CYS A 378 -10.46 1.19 -2.25
CA CYS A 378 -9.77 2.48 -2.34
C CYS A 378 -10.40 3.54 -1.42
N GLY A 379 -11.73 3.66 -1.43
CA GLY A 379 -12.46 4.58 -0.58
C GLY A 379 -12.24 4.29 0.91
N LEU A 380 -12.30 3.02 1.30
CA LEU A 380 -12.02 2.57 2.66
C LEU A 380 -10.57 2.85 3.06
N ALA A 381 -9.61 2.59 2.19
CA ALA A 381 -8.21 2.89 2.47
C ALA A 381 -8.01 4.37 2.77
N VAL A 382 -8.56 5.28 1.95
CA VAL A 382 -8.48 6.73 2.19
C VAL A 382 -9.19 7.13 3.49
N ALA A 383 -10.42 6.63 3.69
CA ALA A 383 -11.25 7.00 4.83
C ALA A 383 -10.63 6.55 6.16
N THR A 384 -10.20 5.30 6.29
CA THR A 384 -9.62 4.83 7.56
C THR A 384 -8.29 5.49 7.84
N THR A 385 -7.40 5.68 6.85
CA THR A 385 -6.15 6.44 7.04
C THR A 385 -6.42 7.84 7.58
N ALA A 386 -7.44 8.54 7.06
CA ALA A 386 -7.80 9.88 7.51
C ALA A 386 -8.39 9.91 8.93
N ILE A 387 -9.00 8.80 9.37
CA ILE A 387 -9.61 8.66 10.70
C ILE A 387 -8.59 8.20 11.76
N THR A 388 -7.59 7.37 11.38
CA THR A 388 -6.62 6.77 12.31
C THR A 388 -5.93 7.79 13.19
N ALA A 389 -5.33 8.84 12.62
CA ALA A 389 -4.57 9.83 13.38
C ALA A 389 -5.45 10.68 14.33
N PRO A 390 -6.59 11.25 13.89
CA PRO A 390 -7.54 11.92 14.79
C PRO A 390 -8.03 11.02 15.92
N LEU A 391 -8.40 9.77 15.60
CA LEU A 391 -8.92 8.83 16.58
C LEU A 391 -7.86 8.45 17.62
N TYR A 392 -6.61 8.27 17.20
CA TYR A 392 -5.49 8.03 18.11
C TYR A 392 -5.30 9.20 19.09
N ARG A 393 -5.35 10.45 18.60
CA ARG A 393 -5.24 11.65 19.44
C ARG A 393 -6.41 11.77 20.43
N TRP A 394 -7.62 11.42 19.99
CA TRP A 394 -8.83 11.45 20.81
C TRP A 394 -8.76 10.49 22.02
N LEU A 395 -8.09 9.34 21.88
CA LEU A 395 -7.84 8.41 22.98
C LEU A 395 -6.92 8.98 24.08
N GLY A 396 -6.33 10.16 23.86
CA GLY A 396 -5.50 10.92 24.79
C GLY A 396 -4.00 10.71 24.55
N ASN A 397 -3.17 11.71 24.86
CA ASN A 397 -1.72 11.59 24.75
C ASN A 397 -1.15 10.70 25.88
N ASP A 398 -0.21 9.81 25.56
CA ASP A 398 0.61 9.12 26.56
C ASP A 398 1.66 10.10 27.12
N THR A 399 1.23 11.23 27.69
CA THR A 399 2.11 12.29 28.19
C THR A 399 2.69 12.02 29.59
N SER A 400 2.56 10.80 30.13
CA SER A 400 2.94 10.51 31.51
C SER A 400 4.20 9.67 31.71
N SER A 401 5.03 9.41 30.69
CA SER A 401 6.29 8.66 30.92
C SER A 401 7.54 9.15 30.17
N ALA A 402 7.47 10.26 29.41
CA ALA A 402 8.61 10.76 28.64
C ALA A 402 9.16 12.11 29.12
N ARG A 403 8.65 12.65 30.25
CA ARG A 403 9.13 13.91 30.84
C ARG A 403 9.94 13.75 32.13
N GLU A 404 10.24 12.53 32.56
CA GLU A 404 11.15 12.27 33.68
C GLU A 404 12.43 11.60 33.18
N THR A 405 13.28 12.38 32.52
CA THR A 405 14.71 12.31 32.76
C THR A 405 15.17 13.72 33.10
N PRO A 406 15.65 13.97 34.32
CA PRO A 406 16.21 15.26 34.68
C PRO A 406 17.48 15.49 33.87
N GLU A 407 17.57 16.67 33.29
CA GLU A 407 18.75 17.54 33.33
C GLU A 407 20.05 16.85 33.83
N VAL A 408 20.85 16.38 32.88
CA VAL A 408 22.32 16.28 33.03
C VAL A 408 22.86 17.25 31.98
N ALA A 409 22.90 18.55 32.31
CA ALA A 409 24.07 19.22 32.89
C ALA A 409 25.28 19.18 31.94
N ALA A 410 25.48 20.30 31.24
CA ALA A 410 26.74 20.88 30.78
C ALA A 410 27.94 19.95 30.50
N ALA A 411 28.22 19.72 29.21
CA ALA A 411 29.56 19.74 28.61
C ALA A 411 29.45 19.63 27.08
#